data_AF-A0AAW9BF84-F1
#
_entry.id   AF-A0AAW9BF84-F1
#
_cell.length_a   1.000
_cell.length_b   1.000
_cell.length_c   1.000
_cell.angle_alpha   90.00
_cell.angle_beta   90.00
_cell.angle_gamma   90.00
#
_symmetry.space_group_name_H-M   'P 1'
#
loop_
_entity.id
_entity.type
_entity.pdbx_description
1 polymer ?
#
loop_
_entity_poly.entity_id
_entity_poly.type
_entity_poly.pdbx_seq_one_letter_code
_entity_poly.pdbx_strand_id
1 'polypeptide(L)'
;LNSSYSLLFAVNNMKSEKSAEQFYGKMDNQKMLDLVRASSTKIDFDPTLLPTMNSNPATYQGKRKNLVILLQESLGAQFVGSLGGLPLTPNLDELMQEGWQFTQMYATGTRSVRGIEAVTTGFPPSPSRAVVKLSKSQTGFFTIADLLKEQGYHTQFIYGGEANFDNMKTFFFGNGFDQIVEEKNYTNPGFVGSWGV
;
A
#
# COMPACT_ATOMS: atom_id res chain seq x y z
N LEU A 1 5.49 -29.14 -7.80
CA LEU A 1 4.38 -28.72 -8.70
C LEU A 1 4.72 -29.19 -10.11
N ASN A 2 3.84 -29.96 -10.76
CA ASN A 2 4.09 -30.48 -12.11
C ASN A 2 4.01 -29.36 -13.16
N SER A 3 4.94 -29.33 -14.12
CA SER A 3 5.08 -28.27 -15.13
C SER A 3 3.82 -28.07 -15.98
N SER A 4 3.08 -29.15 -16.25
CA SER A 4 1.80 -29.12 -16.96
C SER A 4 0.69 -28.41 -16.18
N TYR A 5 0.64 -28.59 -14.85
CA TYR A 5 -0.28 -27.85 -13.99
C TYR A 5 0.07 -26.36 -13.96
N SER A 6 1.36 -26.02 -13.85
CA SER A 6 1.79 -24.62 -13.89
C SER A 6 1.45 -23.93 -15.21
N LEU A 7 1.56 -24.63 -16.35
CA LEU A 7 1.16 -24.12 -17.65
C LEU A 7 -0.36 -23.89 -17.73
N LEU A 8 -1.17 -24.88 -17.34
CA LEU A 8 -2.63 -24.77 -17.34
C LEU A 8 -3.11 -23.66 -16.38
N PHE A 9 -2.49 -23.55 -15.22
CA PHE A 9 -2.76 -22.49 -14.25
C PHE A 9 -2.38 -21.11 -14.81
N ALA A 10 -1.24 -20.98 -15.50
CA ALA A 10 -0.83 -19.74 -16.16
C ALA A 10 -1.83 -19.32 -17.25
N VAL A 11 -2.23 -20.24 -18.12
CA VAL A 11 -3.24 -20.00 -19.17
C VAL A 11 -4.58 -19.56 -18.56
N ASN A 12 -5.00 -20.20 -17.47
CA ASN A 12 -6.23 -19.82 -16.77
C ASN A 12 -6.13 -18.41 -16.15
N ASN A 13 -5.00 -18.07 -15.52
CA ASN A 13 -4.79 -16.73 -14.96
C ASN A 13 -4.74 -15.65 -16.05
N MET A 14 -4.09 -15.90 -17.20
CA MET A 14 -4.06 -14.95 -18.32
C MET A 14 -5.46 -14.65 -18.87
N LYS A 15 -6.38 -15.62 -18.87
CA LYS A 15 -7.78 -15.39 -19.25
C LYS A 15 -8.55 -14.51 -18.26
N SER A 16 -8.16 -14.53 -16.99
CA SER A 16 -8.75 -13.71 -15.92
C SER A 16 -8.12 -12.32 -15.79
N GLU A 17 -7.02 -12.07 -16.48
CA GLU A 17 -6.28 -10.81 -16.44
C GLU A 17 -7.00 -9.78 -17.31
N LYS A 18 -7.84 -8.97 -16.67
CA LYS A 18 -8.56 -7.88 -17.34
C LYS A 18 -7.54 -6.79 -17.70
N SER A 19 -7.33 -6.56 -19.00
CA SER A 19 -6.51 -5.44 -19.45
C SER A 19 -7.13 -4.12 -18.98
N ALA A 20 -6.30 -3.22 -18.45
CA ALA A 20 -6.74 -1.88 -18.10
C ALA A 20 -7.36 -1.15 -19.30
N GLU A 21 -6.86 -1.38 -20.52
CA GLU A 21 -7.42 -0.82 -21.76
C GLU A 21 -8.82 -1.33 -22.06
N GLN A 22 -9.12 -2.60 -21.73
CA GLN A 22 -10.47 -3.15 -21.90
C GLN A 22 -11.46 -2.53 -20.91
N PHE A 23 -10.99 -2.12 -19.74
CA PHE A 23 -11.83 -1.56 -18.68
C PHE A 23 -12.01 -0.05 -18.80
N TYR A 24 -10.94 0.70 -19.06
CA TYR A 24 -10.93 2.17 -19.12
C TYR A 24 -10.96 2.75 -20.54
N GLY A 25 -10.82 1.90 -21.57
CA GLY A 25 -10.67 2.34 -22.95
C GLY A 25 -9.23 2.75 -23.29
N LYS A 26 -9.04 3.17 -24.54
CA LYS A 26 -7.74 3.61 -25.05
C LYS A 26 -7.55 5.10 -24.81
N MET A 27 -6.34 5.50 -24.47
CA MET A 27 -5.90 6.88 -24.39
C MET A 27 -4.59 7.03 -25.15
N ASP A 28 -4.39 8.16 -25.81
CA ASP A 28 -3.07 8.49 -26.36
C ASP A 28 -2.02 8.56 -25.25
N ASN A 29 -0.85 7.96 -25.50
CA ASN A 29 0.20 7.85 -24.49
C ASN A 29 0.71 9.22 -24.02
N GLN A 30 0.83 10.20 -24.92
CA GLN A 30 1.27 11.54 -24.56
C GLN A 30 0.22 12.21 -23.68
N LYS A 31 -1.06 12.10 -24.06
CA LYS A 31 -2.17 12.60 -23.25
C LYS A 31 -2.19 11.98 -21.85
N MET A 32 -1.93 10.67 -21.72
CA MET A 32 -1.85 10.00 -20.43
C MET A 32 -0.70 10.56 -19.58
N LEU A 33 0.49 10.70 -20.16
CA LEU A 33 1.66 11.25 -19.48
C LEU A 33 1.43 12.69 -19.02
N ASP A 34 0.81 13.51 -19.86
CA ASP A 34 0.51 14.92 -19.54
C ASP A 34 -0.47 15.02 -18.36
N LEU A 35 -1.49 14.16 -18.30
CA LEU A 35 -2.43 14.10 -17.18
C LEU A 35 -1.75 13.68 -15.87
N VAL A 36 -0.86 12.68 -15.91
CA VAL A 36 -0.11 12.23 -14.73
C VAL A 36 0.85 13.31 -14.24
N ARG A 37 1.53 14.00 -15.16
CA ARG A 37 2.43 15.10 -14.80
C ARG A 37 1.67 16.26 -14.18
N ALA A 38 0.55 16.67 -14.80
CA ALA A 38 -0.29 17.75 -14.31
C ALA A 38 -0.88 17.46 -12.92
N SER A 39 -1.25 16.20 -12.62
CA SER A 39 -1.81 15.83 -11.31
C SER A 39 -0.78 15.77 -10.19
N SER A 40 0.50 15.59 -10.52
CA SER A 40 1.58 15.46 -9.52
C SER A 40 1.96 16.78 -8.83
N THR A 41 1.52 17.94 -9.35
CA THR A 41 1.99 19.30 -8.98
C THR A 41 3.50 19.54 -9.13
N LYS A 42 4.22 18.63 -9.80
CA LYS A 42 5.67 18.73 -10.06
C LYS A 42 5.92 19.35 -11.42
N ILE A 43 7.05 20.06 -11.52
CA ILE A 43 7.49 20.73 -12.75
C ILE A 43 8.79 20.14 -13.31
N ASP A 44 9.55 19.43 -12.48
CA ASP A 44 10.87 18.91 -12.83
C ASP A 44 10.78 17.40 -13.08
N PHE A 45 10.53 17.05 -14.35
CA PHE A 45 10.51 15.67 -14.82
C PHE A 45 11.70 15.44 -15.74
N ASP A 46 12.36 14.29 -15.58
CA ASP A 46 13.40 13.83 -16.51
C ASP A 46 12.82 12.78 -17.47
N PRO A 47 12.34 13.18 -18.67
CA PRO A 47 11.72 12.26 -19.60
C PRO A 47 12.72 11.30 -20.27
N THR A 48 14.04 11.48 -20.08
CA THR A 48 15.07 10.71 -20.79
C THR A 48 15.29 9.33 -20.17
N LEU A 49 15.08 9.19 -18.86
CA LEU A 49 15.17 7.92 -18.14
C LEU A 49 13.79 7.27 -17.99
N LEU A 50 12.85 7.99 -17.38
CA LEU A 50 11.50 7.51 -17.08
C LEU A 50 10.50 8.68 -17.18
N PRO A 51 9.42 8.59 -17.95
CA PRO A 51 8.54 9.73 -18.27
C PRO A 51 7.92 10.47 -17.08
N THR A 52 7.81 9.83 -15.91
CA THR A 52 7.20 10.39 -14.70
C THR A 52 8.18 10.53 -13.54
N MET A 53 9.48 10.27 -13.77
CA MET A 53 10.50 10.42 -12.73
C MET A 53 10.67 11.89 -12.37
N ASN A 54 10.68 12.17 -11.07
CA ASN A 54 10.88 13.50 -10.50
C ASN A 54 11.76 13.40 -9.24
N SER A 55 12.31 14.54 -8.82
CA SER A 55 13.10 14.65 -7.59
C SER A 55 12.29 15.34 -6.49
N ASN A 56 12.34 14.77 -5.28
CA ASN A 56 11.72 15.34 -4.09
C ASN A 56 12.76 15.44 -2.97
N PRO A 57 13.53 16.54 -2.91
CA PRO A 57 14.49 16.72 -1.84
C PRO A 57 13.76 16.83 -0.50
N ALA A 58 14.24 16.08 0.51
CA ALA A 58 13.65 16.12 1.84
C ALA A 58 13.85 17.52 2.46
N THR A 59 12.76 18.09 2.99
CA THR A 59 12.81 19.38 3.68
C THR A 59 13.41 19.28 5.08
N TYR A 60 13.27 18.11 5.72
CA TYR A 60 13.88 17.81 7.01
C TYR A 60 15.20 17.07 6.84
N GLN A 61 16.29 17.67 7.31
CA GLN A 61 17.66 17.13 7.23
C GLN A 61 18.26 16.86 8.63
N GLY A 62 17.42 16.81 9.66
CA GLY A 62 17.84 16.61 11.05
C GLY A 62 18.10 15.16 11.42
N LYS A 63 18.08 14.88 12.73
CA LYS A 63 18.24 13.52 13.26
C LYS A 63 17.14 12.60 12.71
N ARG A 64 17.53 11.41 12.25
CA ARG A 64 16.63 10.33 11.83
C ARG A 64 15.58 10.06 12.91
N LYS A 65 14.31 9.91 12.50
CA LYS A 65 13.17 9.67 13.37
C LYS A 65 12.59 8.29 13.10
N ASN A 66 12.01 7.67 14.12
CA ASN A 66 11.20 6.47 13.91
C ASN A 66 9.96 6.83 13.09
N LEU A 67 9.58 5.96 12.16
CA LEU A 67 8.36 6.07 11.39
C LEU A 67 7.36 5.03 11.90
N VAL A 68 6.18 5.49 12.31
CA VAL A 68 5.07 4.62 12.73
C VAL A 68 3.91 4.90 11.78
N ILE A 69 3.44 3.86 11.10
CA ILE A 69 2.31 3.94 10.18
C ILE A 69 1.18 3.12 10.78
N LEU A 70 0.06 3.79 11.06
CA LEU A 70 -1.16 3.14 11.55
C LEU A 70 -2.14 2.98 10.39
N LEU A 71 -2.43 1.73 10.04
CA LEU A 71 -3.43 1.40 9.04
C LEU A 71 -4.76 1.18 9.74
N GLN A 72 -5.65 2.17 9.66
CA GLN A 72 -6.94 2.09 10.32
C GLN A 72 -7.96 1.33 9.47
N GLU A 73 -8.49 0.24 10.03
CA GLU A 73 -9.44 -0.64 9.35
C GLU A 73 -10.85 -0.04 9.35
N SER A 74 -11.50 -0.07 8.19
CA SER A 74 -12.93 0.23 8.02
C SER A 74 -13.44 1.56 8.60
N LEU A 75 -12.58 2.59 8.68
CA LEU A 75 -12.97 3.93 9.15
C LEU A 75 -13.25 4.87 7.97
N GLY A 76 -14.53 5.09 7.67
CA GLY A 76 -14.97 6.10 6.71
C GLY A 76 -15.16 7.50 7.34
N ALA A 77 -15.04 8.55 6.52
CA ALA A 77 -15.20 9.95 6.95
C ALA A 77 -16.55 10.24 7.63
N GLN A 78 -17.60 9.49 7.29
CA GLN A 78 -18.93 9.59 7.93
C GLN A 78 -18.92 9.31 9.44
N PHE A 79 -17.86 8.71 9.98
CA PHE A 79 -17.71 8.40 11.41
C PHE A 79 -16.73 9.33 12.13
N VAL A 80 -16.15 10.31 11.42
CA VAL A 80 -15.13 11.22 11.95
C VAL A 80 -15.72 12.62 12.10
N GLY A 81 -15.77 13.13 13.33
CA GLY A 81 -16.43 14.41 13.63
C GLY A 81 -15.77 15.58 12.90
N SER A 82 -14.44 15.63 12.89
CA SER A 82 -13.65 16.68 12.22
C SER A 82 -13.81 16.68 10.70
N LEU A 83 -14.33 15.60 10.10
CA LEU A 83 -14.65 15.52 8.68
C LEU A 83 -16.13 15.79 8.37
N GLY A 84 -16.90 16.23 9.36
CA GLY A 84 -18.34 16.46 9.25
C GLY A 84 -19.20 15.20 9.40
N GLY A 85 -18.60 14.09 9.83
CA GLY A 85 -19.31 12.85 10.17
C GLY A 85 -19.86 12.86 11.59
N LEU A 86 -20.26 11.67 12.05
CA LEU A 86 -20.65 11.46 13.45
C LEU A 86 -19.44 11.65 14.38
N PRO A 87 -19.62 12.20 15.59
CA PRO A 87 -18.52 12.44 16.54
C PRO A 87 -18.14 11.16 17.30
N LEU A 88 -17.75 10.11 16.57
CA LEU A 88 -17.44 8.78 17.13
C LEU A 88 -15.94 8.55 17.34
N THR A 89 -15.09 9.49 16.91
CA THR A 89 -13.63 9.36 16.98
C THR A 89 -12.95 10.52 17.72
N PRO A 90 -13.32 10.81 18.98
CA PRO A 90 -12.83 11.99 19.70
C PRO A 90 -11.30 12.09 19.77
N ASN A 91 -10.59 10.97 20.01
CA ASN A 91 -9.13 10.96 20.04
C ASN A 91 -8.50 11.23 18.66
N LEU A 92 -9.15 10.80 17.57
CA LEU A 92 -8.68 11.10 16.21
C LEU A 92 -8.93 12.57 15.89
N ASP A 93 -10.08 13.10 16.31
CA ASP A 93 -10.45 14.50 16.13
C ASP A 93 -9.47 15.44 16.84
N GLU A 94 -9.03 15.08 18.05
CA GLU A 94 -7.96 15.79 18.78
C GLU A 94 -6.62 15.71 18.02
N LEU A 95 -6.21 14.51 17.60
CA LEU A 95 -4.95 14.32 16.87
C LEU A 95 -4.89 15.12 15.56
N MET A 96 -6.03 15.29 14.88
CA MET A 96 -6.13 16.08 13.65
C MET A 96 -5.81 17.57 13.85
N GLN A 97 -5.83 18.08 15.09
CA GLN A 97 -5.44 19.45 15.41
C GLN A 97 -3.93 19.63 15.61
N GLU A 98 -3.18 18.55 15.79
CA GLU A 98 -1.75 18.59 16.13
C GLU A 98 -0.82 18.48 14.91
N GLY A 99 -1.36 18.25 13.71
CA GLY A 99 -0.55 17.95 12.53
C GLY A 99 -1.23 18.23 11.20
N TRP A 100 -0.69 17.61 10.14
CA TRP A 100 -1.28 17.69 8.82
C TRP A 100 -2.44 16.72 8.69
N GLN A 101 -3.60 17.27 8.33
CA GLN A 101 -4.76 16.48 7.95
C GLN A 101 -5.05 16.64 6.46
N PHE A 102 -5.41 15.53 5.82
CA PHE A 102 -5.88 15.50 4.45
C PHE A 102 -7.37 15.18 4.45
N THR A 103 -8.20 16.19 4.21
CA THR A 103 -9.66 16.05 4.29
C THR A 103 -10.28 15.41 3.04
N GLN A 104 -9.53 15.35 1.95
CA GLN A 104 -9.93 14.78 0.66
C GLN A 104 -9.07 13.55 0.32
N MET A 105 -9.01 12.58 1.25
CA MET A 105 -8.27 11.33 1.07
C MET A 105 -9.24 10.18 0.80
N TYR A 106 -9.03 9.48 -0.31
CA TYR A 106 -9.94 8.42 -0.78
C TYR A 106 -9.25 7.06 -0.73
N ALA A 107 -10.00 6.04 -0.32
CA ALA A 107 -9.51 4.66 -0.34
C ALA A 107 -9.22 4.21 -1.79
N THR A 108 -8.11 3.50 -1.97
CA THR A 108 -7.68 2.95 -3.27
C THR A 108 -8.45 1.69 -3.66
N GLY A 109 -9.34 1.20 -2.80
CA GLY A 109 -10.20 0.06 -3.05
C GLY A 109 -11.06 -0.29 -1.84
N THR A 110 -11.81 -1.39 -1.96
CA THR A 110 -12.80 -1.83 -0.96
C THR A 110 -12.30 -2.93 -0.03
N ARG A 111 -10.99 -3.26 -0.08
CA ARG A 111 -10.40 -4.35 0.71
C ARG A 111 -9.10 -3.89 1.36
N SER A 112 -8.81 -4.35 2.57
CA SER A 112 -7.63 -3.97 3.37
C SER A 112 -6.32 -4.18 2.61
N VAL A 113 -6.20 -5.27 1.85
CA VAL A 113 -5.01 -5.56 1.01
C VAL A 113 -4.69 -4.44 -0.01
N ARG A 114 -5.70 -3.65 -0.44
CA ARG A 114 -5.49 -2.50 -1.34
C ARG A 114 -4.94 -1.28 -0.61
N GLY A 115 -5.42 -1.04 0.62
CA GLY A 115 -4.86 0.00 1.48
C GLY A 115 -3.40 -0.33 1.83
N ILE A 116 -3.13 -1.58 2.19
CA ILE A 116 -1.78 -2.09 2.45
C ILE A 116 -0.89 -1.92 1.23
N GLU A 117 -1.32 -2.39 0.05
CA GLU A 117 -0.61 -2.20 -1.23
C GLU A 117 -0.25 -0.74 -1.45
N ALA A 118 -1.23 0.16 -1.39
CA ALA A 118 -1.03 1.57 -1.70
C ALA A 118 -0.05 2.23 -0.72
N VAL A 119 -0.19 1.98 0.59
CA VAL A 119 0.67 2.60 1.60
C VAL A 119 2.09 2.04 1.59
N THR A 120 2.24 0.73 1.36
CA THR A 120 3.56 0.09 1.42
C THR A 120 4.36 0.24 0.14
N THR A 121 3.70 0.30 -1.02
CA THR A 121 4.38 0.30 -2.32
C THR A 121 4.26 1.61 -3.10
N GLY A 122 3.28 2.45 -2.78
CA GLY A 122 2.92 3.59 -3.62
C GLY A 122 2.36 3.20 -4.99
N PHE A 123 2.09 1.91 -5.24
CA PHE A 123 1.58 1.44 -6.52
C PHE A 123 0.14 1.90 -6.73
N PRO A 124 -0.19 2.57 -7.86
CA PRO A 124 -1.53 3.02 -8.13
C PRO A 124 -2.54 1.87 -8.19
N PRO A 125 -3.79 2.08 -7.75
CA PRO A 125 -4.81 1.04 -7.83
C PRO A 125 -5.05 0.63 -9.28
N SER A 126 -5.16 -0.69 -9.50
CA SER A 126 -5.44 -1.29 -10.81
C SER A 126 -6.64 -2.24 -10.73
N PRO A 127 -7.33 -2.51 -11.86
CA PRO A 127 -8.45 -3.44 -11.91
C PRO A 127 -7.99 -4.90 -11.69
N SER A 128 -6.70 -5.19 -11.89
CA SER A 128 -6.05 -6.47 -11.60
C SER A 128 -5.95 -6.70 -10.09
N ARG A 129 -5.75 -7.95 -9.64
CA ARG A 129 -5.52 -8.27 -8.22
C ARG A 129 -4.39 -7.41 -7.61
N ALA A 130 -4.47 -7.15 -6.30
CA ALA A 130 -3.43 -6.44 -5.57
C ALA A 130 -2.06 -7.10 -5.77
N VAL A 131 -1.02 -6.28 -5.98
CA VAL A 131 0.36 -6.72 -6.19
C VAL A 131 0.83 -7.58 -5.05
N VAL A 132 0.39 -7.36 -3.82
CA VAL A 132 0.69 -8.22 -2.66
C VAL A 132 0.37 -9.70 -2.94
N LYS A 133 -0.66 -9.98 -3.75
CA LYS A 133 -1.11 -11.33 -4.10
C LYS A 133 -0.50 -11.89 -5.39
N LEU A 134 0.23 -11.09 -6.17
CA LEU A 134 0.77 -11.54 -7.45
C LEU A 134 2.06 -12.34 -7.23
N SER A 135 2.21 -13.48 -7.89
CA SER A 135 3.38 -14.35 -7.67
C SER A 135 4.70 -13.71 -8.14
N LYS A 136 4.65 -12.78 -9.10
CA LYS A 136 5.84 -12.11 -9.66
C LYS A 136 6.32 -10.88 -8.87
N SER A 137 5.55 -10.42 -7.89
CA SER A 137 5.88 -9.27 -7.04
C SER A 137 6.40 -9.68 -5.66
N GLN A 138 6.62 -10.97 -5.44
CA GLN A 138 7.07 -11.49 -4.15
C GLN A 138 8.50 -11.07 -3.80
N THR A 139 9.28 -10.60 -4.79
CA THR A 139 10.64 -10.08 -4.64
C THR A 139 10.91 -8.98 -5.66
N GLY A 140 11.80 -8.04 -5.33
CA GLY A 140 12.23 -6.98 -6.26
C GLY A 140 11.12 -5.99 -6.61
N PHE A 141 10.05 -5.96 -5.81
CA PHE A 141 9.01 -4.94 -5.90
C PHE A 141 9.32 -3.84 -4.90
N PHE A 142 9.25 -2.59 -5.36
CA PHE A 142 9.53 -1.46 -4.48
C PHE A 142 8.55 -1.43 -3.30
N THR A 143 9.08 -1.26 -2.09
CA THR A 143 8.32 -0.93 -0.90
C THR A 143 9.02 0.16 -0.10
N ILE A 144 8.27 0.88 0.73
CA ILE A 144 8.84 1.80 1.71
C ILE A 144 9.75 1.08 2.71
N ALA A 145 9.50 -0.20 3.01
CA ALA A 145 10.36 -0.97 3.89
C ALA A 145 11.72 -1.23 3.26
N ASP A 146 11.76 -1.64 1.99
CA ASP A 146 13.01 -1.85 1.25
C ASP A 146 13.84 -0.56 1.20
N LEU A 147 13.21 0.56 0.85
CA LEU A 147 13.84 1.88 0.88
C LEU A 147 14.38 2.25 2.28
N LEU A 148 13.58 2.07 3.33
CA LEU A 148 14.01 2.42 4.69
C LEU A 148 15.12 1.50 5.21
N LYS A 149 15.11 0.23 4.79
CA LYS A 149 16.15 -0.73 5.13
C LYS A 149 17.50 -0.34 4.52
N GLU A 150 17.52 0.14 3.28
CA GLU A 150 18.73 0.73 2.66
C GLU A 150 19.25 1.95 3.46
N GLN A 151 18.35 2.67 4.13
CA GLN A 151 18.71 3.77 5.03
C GLN A 151 19.09 3.32 6.44
N GLY A 152 19.13 2.01 6.72
CA GLY A 152 19.55 1.42 8.00
C GLY A 152 18.46 1.36 9.07
N TYR A 153 17.18 1.45 8.68
CA TYR A 153 16.07 1.21 9.61
C TYR A 153 15.80 -0.29 9.77
N HIS A 154 15.43 -0.68 10.98
CA HIS A 154 14.76 -1.97 11.22
C HIS A 154 13.29 -1.82 10.84
N THR A 155 12.79 -2.71 10.00
CA THR A 155 11.44 -2.61 9.44
C THR A 155 10.55 -3.73 9.96
N GLN A 156 9.35 -3.36 10.43
CA GLN A 156 8.43 -4.29 11.05
C GLN A 156 7.00 -4.08 10.55
N PHE A 157 6.32 -5.18 10.27
CA PHE A 157 4.88 -5.20 10.03
C PHE A 157 4.19 -5.89 11.20
N ILE A 158 3.25 -5.22 11.86
CA ILE A 158 2.54 -5.73 13.03
C ILE A 158 1.08 -5.93 12.65
N TYR A 159 0.55 -7.12 12.92
CA TYR A 159 -0.82 -7.49 12.63
C TYR A 159 -1.37 -8.45 13.69
N GLY A 160 -2.57 -8.17 14.19
CA GLY A 160 -3.20 -9.01 15.22
C GLY A 160 -3.71 -10.36 14.71
N GLY A 161 -3.96 -10.50 13.40
CA GLY A 161 -4.38 -11.77 12.81
C GLY A 161 -3.22 -12.63 12.29
N GLU A 162 -3.56 -13.75 11.66
CA GLU A 162 -2.59 -14.61 10.99
C GLU A 162 -2.00 -13.93 9.74
N ALA A 163 -0.69 -13.71 9.68
CA ALA A 163 -0.05 -13.06 8.51
C ALA A 163 0.08 -13.99 7.29
N ASN A 164 -0.32 -15.27 7.42
CA ASN A 164 -0.55 -16.17 6.29
C ASN A 164 -1.85 -15.86 5.54
N PHE A 165 -2.71 -14.99 6.09
CA PHE A 165 -3.82 -14.42 5.34
C PHE A 165 -3.26 -13.74 4.09
N ASP A 166 -3.65 -14.23 2.91
CA ASP A 166 -3.39 -13.60 1.61
C ASP A 166 -1.94 -13.56 1.05
N ASN A 167 -1.03 -14.48 1.43
CA ASN A 167 0.39 -14.50 0.98
C ASN A 167 1.21 -13.25 1.39
N MET A 168 0.71 -12.45 2.33
CA MET A 168 1.36 -11.21 2.78
C MET A 168 2.76 -11.45 3.34
N LYS A 169 2.95 -12.56 4.05
CA LYS A 169 4.24 -12.94 4.64
C LYS A 169 5.37 -13.05 3.63
N THR A 170 5.14 -13.76 2.54
CA THR A 170 6.14 -13.95 1.47
C THR A 170 6.43 -12.62 0.79
N PHE A 171 5.39 -11.85 0.48
CA PHE A 171 5.55 -10.54 -0.17
C PHE A 171 6.35 -9.57 0.71
N PHE A 172 6.06 -9.48 2.00
CA PHE A 172 6.74 -8.53 2.89
C PHE A 172 8.20 -8.90 3.16
N PHE A 173 8.49 -10.15 3.49
CA PHE A 173 9.88 -10.58 3.70
C PHE A 173 10.72 -10.47 2.41
N GLY A 174 10.14 -10.80 1.26
CA GLY A 174 10.83 -10.70 -0.03
C GLY A 174 11.03 -9.27 -0.52
N ASN A 175 10.37 -8.27 0.09
CA ASN A 175 10.45 -6.87 -0.29
C ASN A 175 10.74 -5.96 0.91
N GLY A 176 11.72 -6.32 1.73
CA GLY A 176 12.40 -5.38 2.62
C GLY A 176 11.98 -5.41 4.09
N PHE A 177 10.88 -6.05 4.47
CA PHE A 177 10.50 -6.16 5.90
C PHE A 177 11.39 -7.16 6.65
N ASP A 178 11.97 -6.75 7.78
CA ASP A 178 12.83 -7.61 8.61
C ASP A 178 12.03 -8.51 9.55
N GLN A 179 10.88 -8.02 10.02
CA GLN A 179 10.08 -8.73 11.00
C GLN A 179 8.58 -8.60 10.73
N ILE A 180 7.87 -9.69 10.96
CA ILE A 180 6.40 -9.71 10.99
C ILE A 180 5.99 -10.18 12.38
N VAL A 181 5.20 -9.36 13.06
CA VAL A 181 4.52 -9.70 14.31
C VAL A 181 3.10 -10.08 13.93
N GLU A 182 2.75 -11.34 14.13
CA GLU A 182 1.43 -11.91 13.83
C GLU A 182 0.78 -12.47 15.11
N GLU A 183 -0.48 -12.92 15.02
CA GLU A 183 -1.27 -13.43 16.16
C GLU A 183 -0.47 -14.29 17.16
N LYS A 184 0.29 -15.26 16.66
CA LYS A 184 1.09 -16.21 17.47
C LYS A 184 2.23 -15.56 18.27
N ASN A 185 2.61 -14.33 17.96
CA ASN A 185 3.68 -13.60 18.65
C ASN A 185 3.15 -12.88 19.90
N TYR A 186 1.84 -12.72 20.05
CA TYR A 186 1.24 -12.10 21.21
C TYR A 186 1.11 -13.11 22.35
N THR A 187 1.60 -12.75 23.53
CA THR A 187 1.51 -13.57 24.74
C THR A 187 0.37 -13.08 25.62
N ASN A 188 -0.57 -13.97 25.98
CA ASN A 188 -1.73 -13.68 26.83
C ASN A 188 -2.56 -12.46 26.34
N PRO A 189 -3.11 -12.50 25.12
CA PRO A 189 -3.95 -11.42 24.62
C PRO A 189 -5.19 -11.24 25.48
N GLY A 190 -5.56 -10.00 25.78
CA GLY A 190 -6.74 -9.68 26.60
C GLY A 190 -8.06 -9.95 25.88
N PHE A 191 -8.04 -10.01 24.55
CA PHE A 191 -9.17 -10.32 23.69
C PHE A 191 -8.66 -11.07 22.45
N VAL A 192 -9.45 -12.00 21.93
CA VAL A 192 -9.19 -12.67 20.64
C VAL A 192 -10.52 -12.74 19.89
N GLY A 193 -10.56 -12.14 18.72
CA GLY A 193 -11.73 -12.13 17.83
C GLY A 193 -11.52 -12.99 16.60
N SER A 194 -12.52 -13.01 15.71
CA SER A 194 -12.43 -13.71 14.42
C SER A 194 -11.36 -13.16 13.47
N TRP A 195 -10.76 -12.02 13.81
CA TRP A 195 -9.77 -11.30 12.99
C TRP A 195 -8.39 -11.22 13.65
N GLY A 196 -8.19 -11.90 14.78
CA GLY A 196 -6.93 -11.91 15.53
C GLY A 196 -7.06 -11.41 16.96
N VAL A 197 -5.91 -11.17 17.58
CA VAL A 197 -5.75 -10.64 18.95
C VAL A 197 -5.96 -9.12 19.06
#